data_AF-A0AA38KNL0-F1
#
_entry.id   AF-A0AA38KNL0-F1
#
_cell.length_a   1.000
_cell.length_b   1.000
_cell.length_c   1.000
_cell.angle_alpha   90.00
_cell.angle_beta   90.00
_cell.angle_gamma   90.00
#
_symmetry.space_group_name_H-M   'P 1'
#
loop_
_entity.id
_entity.type
_entity.pdbx_description
1 polymer ?
#
loop_
_entity_poly.entity_id
_entity_poly.type
_entity_poly.pdbx_seq_one_letter_code
_entity_poly.pdbx_strand_id
1 'polypeptide(L)'
;MSHPEKSSKPILPSIDTEIIKKYNITEVECNTLSEFEVKQDKFQQWLTAQKLDSVETNALSCRTFEDVATFWSDMSKNTESDFNISHQSGWKLWTKKYQNFSEGASSFMRDLKPIFDIVTGMGVPYVGLAIGIINGLITFAGKKNTMENQISSAIEGIKDRLPGLKMYQAIYTGNNELETDLQKKILFAYLAFVDLSMDIIKYFIQPGYRRWGIALFKSGKFTTMTSNIYSSLSDIRLRCEELIGLRIDTLVRGMDVLKTHNEVLLARLDELQQDQTTAHVLEIQDVLDLASWTPEDHHKKLAEYKSRLLYEQHEELGIYQQMTGHEMEKLRGTDAFVDWARPSSSGVLILRGINNENLNESKIHNWLSPFALDIADWIHKRNPSPNAVYIFDSADHASIFKAIPTVLLQLLWFQRPKLGSKSKGHYEALMAALHQYASLPLSQGDGKVQALGSLAAQVFHIYEGEKQPVYIILDRVDQCSDHYELMNILVNRMMRESTSFIKILLVAGTNWPTLEYFGFGSLEHVHEVTLRQDFLDYNDY
;
A
#
# COMPACT_ATOMS: atom_id res chain seq x y z
N MET A 1 -52.55 60.54 47.66
CA MET A 1 -51.85 59.43 48.33
C MET A 1 -52.10 58.18 47.51
N SER A 2 -51.08 57.79 46.76
CA SER A 2 -51.07 56.71 45.77
C SER A 2 -49.97 55.73 46.19
N HIS A 3 -50.30 54.45 46.28
CA HIS A 3 -49.33 53.37 46.32
C HIS A 3 -49.09 52.86 44.89
N PRO A 4 -47.84 52.67 44.45
CA PRO A 4 -47.55 51.81 43.31
C PRO A 4 -47.12 50.42 43.79
N GLU A 5 -47.77 49.41 43.21
CA GLU A 5 -47.44 48.00 43.27
C GLU A 5 -46.03 47.74 42.73
N LYS A 6 -45.24 46.99 43.49
CA LYS A 6 -43.99 46.39 43.03
C LYS A 6 -44.32 45.22 42.10
N SER A 7 -44.10 45.43 40.81
CA SER A 7 -43.99 44.38 39.80
C SER A 7 -42.80 43.47 40.12
N SER A 8 -43.09 42.26 40.61
CA SER A 8 -42.13 41.17 40.73
C SER A 8 -41.85 40.58 39.35
N LYS A 9 -40.64 40.81 38.82
CA LYS A 9 -40.16 40.11 37.62
C LYS A 9 -40.14 38.59 37.88
N PRO A 10 -40.61 37.75 36.94
CA PRO A 10 -40.53 36.31 37.10
C PRO A 10 -39.05 35.88 37.07
N ILE A 11 -38.66 35.05 38.03
CA ILE A 11 -37.39 34.33 38.03
C ILE A 11 -37.52 33.25 36.96
N LEU A 12 -36.86 33.44 35.81
CA LEU A 12 -36.72 32.42 34.78
C LEU A 12 -35.87 31.27 35.32
N PRO A 13 -36.19 29.99 35.01
CA PRO A 13 -35.31 28.88 35.31
C PRO A 13 -33.96 29.11 34.60
N SER A 14 -32.86 28.98 35.34
CA SER A 14 -31.53 29.22 34.80
C SER A 14 -31.17 28.07 33.85
N ILE A 15 -31.13 28.35 32.55
CA ILE A 15 -30.37 27.52 31.60
C ILE A 15 -28.97 27.34 32.21
N ASP A 16 -28.53 26.09 32.34
CA ASP A 16 -27.30 25.75 33.04
C ASP A 16 -26.11 26.51 32.42
N THR A 17 -25.34 27.19 33.25
CA THR A 17 -24.19 27.99 32.81
C THR A 17 -23.10 27.12 32.18
N GLU A 18 -23.09 25.82 32.47
CA GLU A 18 -22.22 24.84 31.82
C GLU A 18 -22.62 24.56 30.36
N ILE A 19 -23.92 24.58 30.03
CA ILE A 19 -24.43 24.37 28.66
C ILE A 19 -24.04 25.55 27.77
N ILE A 20 -24.18 26.78 28.27
CA ILE A 20 -23.83 28.01 27.54
C ILE A 20 -22.35 28.00 27.16
N LYS A 21 -21.48 27.58 28.08
CA LYS A 21 -20.03 27.47 27.83
C LYS A 21 -19.67 26.32 26.90
N LYS A 22 -20.33 25.16 27.05
CA LYS A 22 -20.03 23.96 26.25
C LYS A 22 -20.40 24.14 24.78
N TYR A 23 -21.50 24.84 24.48
CA TYR A 23 -22.03 24.98 23.13
C TYR A 23 -21.81 26.36 22.49
N ASN A 24 -21.06 27.25 23.16
CA ASN A 24 -20.80 28.61 22.70
C ASN A 24 -22.10 29.34 22.28
N ILE A 25 -23.12 29.27 23.15
CA ILE A 25 -24.44 29.86 22.90
C ILE A 25 -24.35 31.37 23.14
N THR A 26 -24.76 32.16 22.14
CA THR A 26 -24.78 33.62 22.24
C THR A 26 -25.91 34.10 23.15
N GLU A 27 -25.84 35.34 23.61
CA GLU A 27 -26.88 35.94 24.46
C GLU A 27 -28.25 35.96 23.77
N VAL A 28 -28.30 36.24 22.46
CA VAL A 28 -29.52 36.24 21.65
C VAL A 28 -30.16 34.85 21.60
N GLU A 29 -29.34 33.82 21.51
CA GLU A 29 -29.78 32.43 21.44
C GLU A 29 -30.27 31.91 22.80
N CYS A 30 -29.61 32.34 23.89
CA CYS A 30 -30.06 32.08 25.25
C CYS A 30 -31.44 32.70 25.51
N ASN A 31 -31.66 33.93 25.02
CA ASN A 31 -32.97 34.59 25.06
C ASN A 31 -34.00 33.83 24.24
N THR A 32 -33.63 33.34 23.05
CA THR A 32 -34.52 32.54 22.18
C THR A 32 -34.95 31.24 22.85
N LEU A 33 -34.03 30.54 23.53
CA LEU A 33 -34.34 29.34 24.32
C LEU A 33 -35.30 29.68 25.46
N SER A 34 -35.00 30.72 26.23
CA SER A 34 -35.85 31.18 27.34
C SER A 34 -37.27 31.56 26.90
N GLU A 35 -37.40 32.27 25.77
CA GLU A 35 -38.70 32.61 25.18
C GLU A 35 -39.48 31.36 24.75
N PHE A 36 -38.78 30.37 24.21
CA PHE A 36 -39.37 29.12 23.79
C PHE A 36 -39.89 28.28 24.96
N GLU A 37 -39.16 28.25 26.08
CA GLU A 37 -39.62 27.61 27.32
C GLU A 37 -40.94 28.21 27.81
N VAL A 38 -40.99 29.54 27.91
CA VAL A 38 -42.21 30.27 28.29
C VAL A 38 -43.35 29.97 27.33
N LYS A 39 -43.05 29.78 26.04
CA LYS A 39 -44.06 29.46 25.01
C LYS A 39 -44.62 28.05 25.18
N GLN A 40 -43.77 27.07 25.50
CA GLN A 40 -44.17 25.70 25.77
C GLN A 40 -45.03 25.60 27.03
N ASP A 41 -44.65 26.27 28.13
CA ASP A 41 -45.42 26.29 29.37
C ASP A 41 -46.81 26.90 29.16
N LYS A 42 -46.88 28.04 28.45
CA LYS A 42 -48.15 28.67 28.08
C LYS A 42 -49.00 27.75 27.22
N PHE A 43 -48.38 27.00 26.31
CA PHE A 43 -49.10 26.05 25.47
C PHE A 43 -49.66 24.88 26.29
N GLN A 44 -48.89 24.34 27.24
CA GLN A 44 -49.33 23.26 28.12
C GLN A 44 -50.49 23.70 29.04
N GLN A 45 -50.39 24.89 29.62
CA GLN A 45 -51.48 25.49 30.38
C GLN A 45 -52.74 25.67 29.53
N TRP A 46 -52.56 26.16 28.30
CA TRP A 46 -53.66 26.31 27.34
C TRP A 46 -54.32 24.97 26.98
N LEU A 47 -53.53 23.92 26.74
CA LEU A 47 -54.03 22.57 26.44
C LEU A 47 -54.86 22.00 27.60
N THR A 48 -54.40 22.18 28.84
CA THR A 48 -55.08 21.70 30.05
C THR A 48 -56.45 22.35 30.25
N ALA A 49 -56.63 23.57 29.74
CA ALA A 49 -57.91 24.29 29.77
C ALA A 49 -58.89 23.85 28.65
N GLN A 50 -58.44 23.06 27.66
CA GLN A 50 -59.31 22.57 26.58
C GLN A 50 -59.99 21.25 26.96
N LYS A 51 -61.21 21.05 26.46
CA LYS A 51 -61.92 19.75 26.58
C LYS A 51 -61.44 18.81 25.47
N LEU A 52 -60.28 18.19 25.67
CA LEU A 52 -59.72 17.17 24.78
C LEU A 52 -60.38 15.81 25.03
N ASP A 53 -60.41 14.96 24.01
CA ASP A 53 -60.83 13.57 24.19
C ASP A 53 -59.72 12.71 24.85
N SER A 54 -60.08 11.50 25.30
CA SER A 54 -59.16 10.63 26.02
C SER A 54 -57.94 10.22 25.19
N VAL A 55 -58.10 10.06 23.87
CA VAL A 55 -57.03 9.69 22.96
C VAL A 55 -56.05 10.84 22.75
N GLU A 56 -56.56 12.07 22.58
CA GLU A 56 -55.76 13.29 22.44
C GLU A 56 -54.99 13.60 23.73
N THR A 57 -55.65 13.41 24.87
CA THR A 57 -55.03 13.58 26.19
C THR A 57 -53.88 12.60 26.39
N ASN A 58 -54.08 11.32 26.04
CA ASN A 58 -53.05 10.28 26.14
C ASN A 58 -51.89 10.51 25.16
N ALA A 59 -52.17 10.99 23.94
CA ALA A 59 -51.13 11.31 22.96
C ALA A 59 -50.20 12.43 23.45
N LEU A 60 -50.78 13.48 24.03
CA LEU A 60 -50.07 14.64 24.56
C LEU A 60 -49.39 14.37 25.91
N SER A 61 -49.77 13.32 26.64
CA SER A 61 -49.14 12.94 27.91
C SER A 61 -47.87 12.11 27.74
N CYS A 62 -47.58 11.61 26.54
CA CYS A 62 -46.34 10.88 26.26
C CYS A 62 -45.11 11.75 26.57
N ARG A 63 -44.12 11.21 27.28
CA ARG A 63 -42.88 11.92 27.65
C ARG A 63 -41.63 11.21 27.16
N THR A 64 -41.71 9.92 26.87
CA THR A 64 -40.60 9.09 26.39
C THR A 64 -40.94 8.44 25.04
N PHE A 65 -39.92 7.91 24.35
CA PHE A 65 -40.15 7.15 23.12
C PHE A 65 -40.86 5.83 23.38
N GLU A 66 -40.62 5.24 24.55
CA GLU A 66 -41.31 4.06 25.05
C GLU A 66 -42.81 4.35 25.20
N ASP A 67 -43.18 5.50 25.80
CA ASP A 67 -44.59 5.92 25.93
C ASP A 67 -45.27 6.09 24.57
N VAL A 68 -44.53 6.63 23.59
CA VAL A 68 -45.04 6.82 22.23
C VAL A 68 -45.24 5.48 21.53
N ALA A 69 -44.30 4.54 21.68
CA ALA A 69 -44.39 3.21 21.10
C ALA A 69 -45.55 2.41 21.72
N THR A 70 -45.74 2.48 23.03
CA THR A 70 -46.89 1.85 23.72
C THR A 70 -48.20 2.51 23.30
N PHE A 71 -48.26 3.85 23.24
CA PHE A 71 -49.43 4.58 22.76
C PHE A 71 -49.87 4.12 21.36
N TRP A 72 -48.97 4.09 20.37
CA TRP A 72 -49.31 3.65 19.02
C TRP A 72 -49.63 2.16 18.93
N SER A 73 -48.95 1.31 19.72
CA SER A 73 -49.29 -0.11 19.82
C SER A 73 -50.70 -0.33 20.38
N ASP A 74 -51.07 0.41 21.43
CA ASP A 74 -52.38 0.29 22.09
C ASP A 74 -53.47 0.89 21.21
N MET A 75 -53.19 2.01 20.54
CA MET A 75 -54.10 2.61 19.56
C MET A 75 -54.38 1.65 18.39
N SER A 76 -53.35 0.99 17.86
CA SER A 76 -53.50 -0.01 16.79
C SER A 76 -54.34 -1.21 17.23
N LYS A 77 -54.08 -1.76 18.43
CA LYS A 77 -54.82 -2.88 19.02
C LYS A 77 -56.27 -2.53 19.35
N ASN A 78 -56.52 -1.33 19.91
CA ASN A 78 -57.87 -0.86 20.22
C ASN A 78 -58.69 -0.64 18.95
N THR A 79 -58.06 -0.15 17.88
CA THR A 79 -58.71 -0.02 16.56
C THR A 79 -59.03 -1.39 15.95
N GLU A 80 -58.19 -2.40 16.20
CA GLU A 80 -58.43 -3.80 15.80
C GLU A 80 -59.54 -4.48 16.63
N SER A 81 -59.61 -4.21 17.94
CA SER A 81 -60.69 -4.72 18.80
C SER A 81 -62.03 -4.04 18.51
N ASP A 82 -62.05 -2.72 18.32
CA ASP A 82 -63.26 -1.97 17.96
C ASP A 82 -63.79 -2.40 16.58
N PHE A 83 -62.89 -2.74 15.65
CA PHE A 83 -63.20 -3.32 14.35
C PHE A 83 -63.82 -4.73 14.46
N ASN A 84 -63.30 -5.57 15.36
CA ASN A 84 -63.83 -6.92 15.60
C ASN A 84 -65.20 -6.91 16.31
N ILE A 85 -65.47 -5.88 17.12
CA ILE A 85 -66.74 -5.72 17.84
C ILE A 85 -67.85 -5.13 16.95
N SER A 86 -67.51 -4.32 15.93
CA SER A 86 -68.47 -3.60 15.07
C SER A 86 -68.50 -4.08 13.62
N HIS A 87 -68.99 -5.30 13.37
CA HIS A 87 -69.15 -5.82 12.01
C HIS A 87 -70.53 -5.53 11.40
N GLN A 88 -70.66 -4.45 10.62
CA GLN A 88 -71.52 -4.37 9.41
C GLN A 88 -71.17 -3.13 8.54
N SER A 89 -70.59 -3.38 7.36
CA SER A 89 -70.37 -2.51 6.18
C SER A 89 -69.28 -1.40 6.23
N GLY A 90 -68.30 -1.49 5.31
CA GLY A 90 -67.50 -0.35 4.81
C GLY A 90 -66.13 -0.04 5.44
N TRP A 91 -65.79 -0.55 6.62
CA TRP A 91 -64.66 -0.02 7.41
C TRP A 91 -63.30 -0.76 7.32
N LYS A 92 -63.19 -1.85 6.55
CA LYS A 92 -61.88 -2.54 6.31
C LYS A 92 -60.79 -1.63 5.74
N LEU A 93 -61.18 -0.62 4.93
CA LEU A 93 -60.26 0.40 4.42
C LEU A 93 -59.77 1.36 5.52
N TRP A 94 -60.60 1.62 6.53
CA TRP A 94 -60.26 2.50 7.65
C TRP A 94 -59.25 1.85 8.60
N THR A 95 -59.43 0.59 8.98
CA THR A 95 -58.48 -0.14 9.85
C THR A 95 -57.10 -0.25 9.20
N LYS A 96 -57.03 -0.60 7.90
CA LYS A 96 -55.76 -0.66 7.17
C LYS A 96 -55.10 0.72 7.01
N LYS A 97 -55.89 1.78 6.83
CA LYS A 97 -55.40 3.17 6.77
C LYS A 97 -54.80 3.60 8.12
N TYR A 98 -55.43 3.22 9.23
CA TYR A 98 -54.94 3.52 10.58
C TYR A 98 -53.74 2.69 11.00
N GLN A 99 -53.68 1.40 10.63
CA GLN A 99 -52.50 0.56 10.84
C GLN A 99 -51.28 1.12 10.09
N ASN A 100 -51.45 1.42 8.80
CA ASN A 100 -50.39 2.07 8.00
C ASN A 100 -49.98 3.44 8.55
N PHE A 101 -50.95 4.21 9.08
CA PHE A 101 -50.68 5.52 9.70
C PHE A 101 -49.93 5.38 11.03
N SER A 102 -50.30 4.42 11.87
CA SER A 102 -49.65 4.12 13.15
C SER A 102 -48.22 3.61 12.97
N GLU A 103 -47.99 2.76 11.96
CA GLU A 103 -46.64 2.33 11.56
C GLU A 103 -45.81 3.52 11.05
N GLY A 104 -46.41 4.38 10.22
CA GLY A 104 -45.76 5.62 9.74
C GLY A 104 -45.41 6.59 10.86
N ALA A 105 -46.30 6.78 11.83
CA ALA A 105 -46.10 7.61 13.02
C ALA A 105 -44.98 7.07 13.92
N SER A 106 -44.98 5.76 14.16
CA SER A 106 -43.95 5.07 14.96
C SER A 106 -42.58 5.13 14.28
N SER A 107 -42.53 4.96 12.96
CA SER A 107 -41.30 5.13 12.17
C SER A 107 -40.79 6.56 12.25
N PHE A 108 -41.65 7.55 12.06
CA PHE A 108 -41.28 8.97 12.12
C PHE A 108 -40.71 9.36 13.49
N MET A 109 -41.33 8.91 14.58
CA MET A 109 -40.82 9.17 15.93
C MET A 109 -39.47 8.48 16.17
N ARG A 110 -39.28 7.28 15.63
CA ARG A 110 -37.97 6.59 15.66
C ARG A 110 -36.89 7.34 14.90
N ASP A 111 -37.24 7.94 13.76
CA ASP A 111 -36.33 8.75 12.94
C ASP A 111 -35.98 10.09 13.61
N LEU A 112 -36.86 10.62 14.46
CA LEU A 112 -36.59 11.81 15.27
C LEU A 112 -35.73 11.53 16.51
N LYS A 113 -35.70 10.29 17.02
CA LYS A 113 -34.96 9.92 18.25
C LYS A 113 -33.51 10.45 18.30
N PRO A 114 -32.69 10.32 17.23
CA PRO A 114 -31.34 10.92 17.19
C PRO A 114 -31.29 12.41 17.53
N ILE A 115 -32.24 13.21 17.03
CA ILE A 115 -32.30 14.65 17.30
C ILE A 115 -32.62 14.88 18.78
N PHE A 116 -33.59 14.14 19.31
CA PHE A 116 -33.95 14.24 20.72
C PHE A 116 -32.81 13.79 21.63
N ASP A 117 -32.05 12.76 21.28
CA ASP A 117 -30.86 12.33 22.02
C ASP A 117 -29.79 13.45 22.04
N ILE A 118 -29.58 14.15 20.92
CA ILE A 118 -28.67 15.31 20.84
C ILE A 118 -29.17 16.47 21.72
N VAL A 119 -30.45 16.81 21.63
CA VAL A 119 -31.08 17.89 22.43
C VAL A 119 -31.09 17.57 23.92
N THR A 120 -31.29 16.30 24.28
CA THR A 120 -31.20 15.82 25.67
C THR A 120 -29.75 15.88 26.17
N GLY A 121 -28.78 15.49 25.34
CA GLY A 121 -27.35 15.61 25.63
C GLY A 121 -26.85 17.06 25.75
N MET A 122 -27.59 18.01 25.16
CA MET A 122 -27.40 19.46 25.37
C MET A 122 -28.01 19.96 26.68
N GLY A 123 -28.69 19.12 27.45
CA GLY A 123 -29.22 19.46 28.78
C GLY A 123 -30.53 20.25 28.76
N VAL A 124 -31.28 20.26 27.65
CA VAL A 124 -32.56 20.96 27.55
C VAL A 124 -33.66 20.15 28.29
N PRO A 125 -34.28 20.66 29.37
CA PRO A 125 -35.13 19.85 30.25
C PRO A 125 -36.54 19.55 29.71
N TYR A 126 -36.90 20.08 28.53
CA TYR A 126 -38.27 20.02 27.99
C TYR A 126 -38.46 19.04 26.82
N VAL A 127 -37.47 18.18 26.58
CA VAL A 127 -37.49 17.13 25.53
C VAL A 127 -38.75 16.27 25.63
N GLY A 128 -39.13 15.84 26.83
CA GLY A 128 -40.32 15.00 27.01
C GLY A 128 -41.64 15.69 26.65
N LEU A 129 -41.75 16.99 26.91
CA LEU A 129 -42.94 17.76 26.55
C LEU A 129 -43.07 17.90 25.03
N ALA A 130 -41.97 18.14 24.33
CA ALA A 130 -41.94 18.19 22.87
C ALA A 130 -42.26 16.83 22.21
N ILE A 131 -41.83 15.70 22.80
CA ILE A 131 -42.24 14.36 22.36
C ILE A 131 -43.77 14.25 22.38
N GLY A 132 -44.40 14.65 23.48
CA GLY A 132 -45.86 14.69 23.61
C GLY A 132 -46.53 15.62 22.59
N ILE A 133 -45.96 16.80 22.34
CA ILE A 133 -46.48 17.76 21.34
C ILE A 133 -46.44 17.15 19.94
N ILE A 134 -45.32 16.57 19.52
CA ILE A 134 -45.17 15.98 18.19
C ILE A 134 -46.08 14.74 18.04
N ASN A 135 -46.18 13.90 19.07
CA ASN A 135 -47.10 12.77 19.08
C ASN A 135 -48.58 13.23 19.00
N GLY A 136 -48.91 14.30 19.72
CA GLY A 136 -50.20 14.97 19.63
C GLY A 136 -50.48 15.46 18.22
N LEU A 137 -49.55 16.17 17.58
CA LEU A 137 -49.67 16.65 16.20
C LEU A 137 -50.03 15.52 15.24
N ILE A 138 -49.32 14.39 15.31
CA ILE A 138 -49.56 13.22 14.46
C ILE A 138 -50.96 12.64 14.75
N THR A 139 -51.36 12.56 16.02
CA THR A 139 -52.70 12.12 16.41
C THR A 139 -53.82 13.02 15.86
N PHE A 140 -53.65 14.34 15.95
CA PHE A 140 -54.59 15.32 15.39
C PHE A 140 -54.66 15.27 13.86
N ALA A 141 -53.51 15.06 13.20
CA ALA A 141 -53.43 14.89 11.76
C ALA A 141 -54.15 13.62 11.28
N GLY A 142 -54.03 12.50 12.01
CA GLY A 142 -54.67 11.23 11.67
C GLY A 142 -56.21 11.26 11.75
N LYS A 143 -56.78 12.01 12.70
CA LYS A 143 -58.24 12.10 12.90
C LYS A 143 -58.97 12.93 11.85
N LYS A 144 -58.32 13.94 11.26
CA LYS A 144 -58.99 14.90 10.37
C LYS A 144 -58.68 14.60 8.91
N ASN A 145 -59.57 13.81 8.30
CA ASN A 145 -59.54 13.34 6.91
C ASN A 145 -59.58 14.46 5.85
N THR A 146 -59.74 15.73 6.26
CA THR A 146 -59.97 16.90 5.39
C THR A 146 -59.23 18.13 5.91
N MET A 147 -57.92 18.04 6.14
CA MET A 147 -57.10 19.23 6.27
C MET A 147 -55.82 19.13 5.45
N GLU A 148 -55.85 19.94 4.38
CA GLU A 148 -54.79 20.55 3.58
C GLU A 148 -53.51 19.73 3.36
N ASN A 149 -53.37 19.24 2.13
CA ASN A 149 -52.14 18.70 1.53
C ASN A 149 -50.88 19.47 1.93
N GLN A 150 -50.98 20.76 2.29
CA GLN A 150 -49.89 21.60 2.76
C GLN A 150 -49.28 21.16 4.10
N ILE A 151 -50.09 20.79 5.11
CA ILE A 151 -49.57 20.34 6.42
C ILE A 151 -48.96 18.94 6.28
N SER A 152 -49.63 18.05 5.54
CA SER A 152 -49.09 16.71 5.22
C SER A 152 -47.77 16.82 4.45
N SER A 153 -47.71 17.67 3.42
CA SER A 153 -46.50 17.91 2.62
C SER A 153 -45.38 18.56 3.43
N ALA A 154 -45.70 19.42 4.41
CA ALA A 154 -44.70 19.98 5.31
C ALA A 154 -44.11 18.92 6.26
N ILE A 155 -44.95 18.05 6.84
CA ILE A 155 -44.49 16.94 7.70
C ILE A 155 -43.68 15.92 6.90
N GLU A 156 -44.13 15.58 5.68
CA GLU A 156 -43.44 14.66 4.77
C GLU A 156 -42.09 15.24 4.29
N GLY A 157 -42.05 16.53 3.93
CA GLY A 157 -40.81 17.22 3.57
C GLY A 157 -39.81 17.39 4.72
N ILE A 158 -40.27 17.33 5.98
CA ILE A 158 -39.40 17.24 7.16
C ILE A 158 -38.92 15.80 7.32
N LYS A 159 -39.84 14.82 7.26
CA LYS A 159 -39.53 13.38 7.35
C LYS A 159 -38.44 12.96 6.37
N ASP A 160 -38.52 13.36 5.10
CA ASP A 160 -37.54 12.98 4.08
C ASP A 160 -36.12 13.49 4.35
N ARG A 161 -35.99 14.53 5.19
CA ARG A 161 -34.70 15.14 5.56
C ARG A 161 -34.14 14.62 6.90
N LEU A 162 -34.93 13.87 7.68
CA LEU A 162 -34.52 13.32 8.98
C LEU A 162 -33.50 12.16 8.93
N PRO A 163 -33.57 11.19 7.99
CA PRO A 163 -32.64 10.06 7.96
C PRO A 163 -31.15 10.45 7.87
N GLY A 164 -30.84 11.60 7.25
CA GLY A 164 -29.47 12.13 7.21
C GLY A 164 -28.92 12.48 8.59
N LEU A 165 -29.77 12.92 9.52
CA LEU A 165 -29.37 13.39 10.86
C LEU A 165 -28.86 12.25 11.76
N LYS A 166 -29.38 11.03 11.58
CA LYS A 166 -28.89 9.83 12.27
C LYS A 166 -27.45 9.49 11.90
N MET A 167 -27.10 9.64 10.63
CA MET A 167 -25.71 9.44 10.16
C MET A 167 -24.77 10.48 10.78
N TYR A 168 -25.23 11.71 10.93
CA TYR A 168 -24.42 12.79 11.51
C TYR A 168 -24.16 12.62 13.02
N GLN A 169 -25.11 12.06 13.79
CA GLN A 169 -24.89 11.72 15.20
C GLN A 169 -23.78 10.67 15.39
N ALA A 170 -23.69 9.68 14.49
CA ALA A 170 -22.69 8.62 14.57
C ALA A 170 -21.28 9.08 14.20
N ILE A 171 -21.16 10.14 13.39
CA ILE A 171 -19.88 10.64 12.86
C ILE A 171 -19.31 11.77 13.73
N TYR A 172 -20.15 12.57 14.38
CA TYR A 172 -19.78 13.84 15.04
C TYR A 172 -19.98 13.84 16.56
N THR A 173 -19.11 13.12 17.27
CA THR A 173 -19.04 13.04 18.74
C THR A 173 -17.86 13.82 19.34
N GLY A 174 -17.09 14.55 18.53
CA GLY A 174 -15.93 15.31 18.93
C GLY A 174 -16.24 16.72 19.44
N ASN A 175 -15.33 17.28 20.23
CA ASN A 175 -15.41 18.64 20.80
C ASN A 175 -14.81 19.71 19.87
N ASN A 176 -14.99 19.61 18.55
CA ASN A 176 -14.49 20.64 17.62
C ASN A 176 -15.56 21.74 17.39
N GLU A 177 -15.12 22.95 17.05
CA GLU A 177 -15.99 24.12 16.90
C GLU A 177 -17.08 23.92 15.83
N LEU A 178 -16.75 23.22 14.74
CA LEU A 178 -17.65 22.94 13.63
C LEU A 178 -18.77 21.94 14.01
N GLU A 179 -18.44 20.93 14.83
CA GLU A 179 -19.36 19.92 15.37
C GLU A 179 -20.27 20.53 16.43
N THR A 180 -19.74 21.43 17.28
CA THR A 180 -20.55 22.23 18.22
C THR A 180 -21.56 23.12 17.48
N ASP A 181 -21.14 23.79 16.41
CA ASP A 181 -22.03 24.59 15.54
C ASP A 181 -23.10 23.72 14.86
N LEU A 182 -22.75 22.52 14.40
CA LEU A 182 -23.70 21.57 13.84
C LEU A 182 -24.78 21.16 14.86
N GLN A 183 -24.37 20.78 16.08
CA GLN A 183 -25.30 20.39 17.16
C GLN A 183 -26.22 21.55 17.54
N LYS A 184 -25.70 22.77 17.55
CA LYS A 184 -26.46 24.00 17.75
C LYS A 184 -27.50 24.25 16.64
N LYS A 185 -27.13 24.07 15.36
CA LYS A 185 -28.10 24.17 14.25
C LYS A 185 -29.20 23.11 14.33
N ILE A 186 -28.87 21.89 14.76
CA ILE A 186 -29.84 20.81 15.02
C ILE A 186 -30.83 21.22 16.13
N LEU A 187 -30.35 21.84 17.21
CA LEU A 187 -31.20 22.37 18.28
C LEU A 187 -32.22 23.37 17.73
N PHE A 188 -31.78 24.38 16.95
CA PHE A 188 -32.68 25.41 16.44
C PHE A 188 -33.70 24.88 15.43
N ALA A 189 -33.30 23.95 14.55
CA ALA A 189 -34.24 23.29 13.64
C ALA A 189 -35.33 22.52 14.41
N TYR A 190 -34.93 21.87 15.51
CA TYR A 190 -35.84 21.17 16.41
C TYR A 190 -36.83 22.11 17.10
N LEU A 191 -36.36 23.23 17.68
CA LEU A 191 -37.23 24.20 18.35
C LEU A 191 -38.26 24.78 17.36
N ALA A 192 -37.82 25.11 16.14
CA ALA A 192 -38.71 25.59 15.09
C ALA A 192 -39.77 24.55 14.71
N PHE A 193 -39.42 23.25 14.66
CA PHE A 193 -40.36 22.18 14.39
C PHE A 193 -41.40 21.99 15.50
N VAL A 194 -40.97 22.01 16.76
CA VAL A 194 -41.89 21.93 17.89
C VAL A 194 -42.79 23.17 17.94
N ASP A 195 -42.27 24.35 17.59
CA ASP A 195 -43.08 25.57 17.50
C ASP A 195 -44.19 25.47 16.45
N LEU A 196 -43.83 25.01 15.26
CA LEU A 196 -44.78 24.71 14.19
C LEU A 196 -45.83 23.69 14.67
N SER A 197 -45.40 22.65 15.37
CA SER A 197 -46.28 21.62 15.91
C SER A 197 -47.30 22.18 16.91
N MET A 198 -46.86 23.03 17.84
CA MET A 198 -47.74 23.72 18.78
C MET A 198 -48.80 24.55 18.06
N ASP A 199 -48.40 25.30 17.03
CA ASP A 199 -49.30 26.18 16.30
C ASP A 199 -50.30 25.42 15.40
N ILE A 200 -49.89 24.28 14.83
CA ILE A 200 -50.79 23.38 14.10
C ILE A 200 -51.82 22.75 15.06
N ILE A 201 -51.40 22.31 16.24
CA ILE A 201 -52.32 21.74 17.24
C ILE A 201 -53.33 22.79 17.72
N LYS A 202 -52.89 24.02 18.00
CA LYS A 202 -53.79 25.14 18.33
C LYS A 202 -54.83 25.35 17.24
N TYR A 203 -54.41 25.28 15.97
CA TYR A 203 -55.31 25.42 14.83
C TYR A 203 -56.34 24.29 14.78
N PHE A 204 -55.94 23.05 15.02
CA PHE A 204 -56.85 21.92 15.02
C PHE A 204 -57.87 21.96 16.16
N ILE A 205 -57.51 22.37 17.37
CA ILE A 205 -58.44 22.32 18.51
C ILE A 205 -59.49 23.45 18.46
N GLN A 206 -59.23 24.57 17.76
CA GLN A 206 -60.17 25.70 17.72
C GLN A 206 -61.53 25.36 17.04
N PRO A 207 -62.66 26.04 17.37
CA PRO A 207 -63.95 25.83 16.73
C PRO A 207 -63.96 26.12 15.21
N GLY A 208 -64.79 25.40 14.43
CA GLY A 208 -64.76 25.39 12.96
C GLY A 208 -64.89 26.75 12.25
N TYR A 209 -65.69 27.68 12.79
CA TYR A 209 -65.84 29.03 12.22
C TYR A 209 -64.59 29.92 12.44
N ARG A 210 -63.85 29.70 13.53
CA ARG A 210 -62.55 30.34 13.79
C ARG A 210 -61.46 29.79 12.88
N ARG A 211 -61.52 28.49 12.54
CA ARG A 211 -60.60 27.87 11.57
C ARG A 211 -60.75 28.49 10.18
N TRP A 212 -61.98 28.69 9.72
CA TRP A 212 -62.27 29.38 8.45
C TRP A 212 -61.72 30.81 8.41
N GLY A 213 -61.90 31.59 9.50
CA GLY A 213 -61.33 32.93 9.60
C GLY A 213 -59.79 32.95 9.61
N ILE A 214 -59.15 31.96 10.23
CA ILE A 214 -57.68 31.86 10.24
C ILE A 214 -57.13 31.39 8.90
N ALA A 215 -57.80 30.45 8.22
CA ALA A 215 -57.44 30.01 6.87
C ALA A 215 -57.52 31.17 5.85
N LEU A 216 -58.50 32.07 6.00
CA LEU A 216 -58.67 33.23 5.12
C LEU A 216 -57.71 34.39 5.42
N PHE A 217 -57.31 34.61 6.69
CA PHE A 217 -56.49 35.77 7.08
C PHE A 217 -55.02 35.47 7.45
N LYS A 218 -54.63 34.20 7.64
CA LYS A 218 -53.26 33.81 8.08
C LYS A 218 -52.65 32.67 7.24
N SER A 219 -53.04 32.53 5.97
CA SER A 219 -52.52 31.49 5.07
C SER A 219 -50.99 31.52 4.89
N GLY A 220 -50.34 32.66 5.08
CA GLY A 220 -48.89 32.81 4.98
C GLY A 220 -48.08 32.33 6.20
N LYS A 221 -48.70 32.12 7.37
CA LYS A 221 -47.94 31.87 8.61
C LYS A 221 -47.27 30.48 8.60
N PHE A 222 -48.02 29.45 8.21
CA PHE A 222 -47.51 28.07 8.18
C PHE A 222 -46.46 27.90 7.08
N THR A 223 -46.64 28.52 5.93
CA THR A 223 -45.63 28.53 4.86
C THR A 223 -44.33 29.21 5.29
N THR A 224 -44.39 30.33 6.01
CA THR A 224 -43.18 30.95 6.60
C THR A 224 -42.50 30.04 7.62
N MET A 225 -43.25 29.42 8.53
CA MET A 225 -42.67 28.50 9.53
C MET A 225 -42.04 27.26 8.89
N THR A 226 -42.69 26.67 7.89
CA THR A 226 -42.13 25.55 7.11
C THR A 226 -40.87 25.98 6.35
N SER A 227 -40.85 27.18 5.76
CA SER A 227 -39.66 27.73 5.09
C SER A 227 -38.49 27.91 6.05
N ASN A 228 -38.75 28.35 7.29
CA ASN A 228 -37.72 28.50 8.32
C ASN A 228 -37.10 27.14 8.68
N ILE A 229 -37.93 26.10 8.86
CA ILE A 229 -37.44 24.73 9.12
C ILE A 229 -36.61 24.23 7.94
N TYR A 230 -37.05 24.46 6.71
CA TYR A 230 -36.30 24.06 5.52
C TYR A 230 -34.95 24.78 5.42
N SER A 231 -34.90 26.07 5.75
CA SER A 231 -33.64 26.82 5.84
C SER A 231 -32.71 26.20 6.88
N SER A 232 -33.20 25.96 8.11
CA SER A 232 -32.37 25.36 9.18
C SER A 232 -31.88 23.95 8.83
N LEU A 233 -32.72 23.13 8.17
CA LEU A 233 -32.31 21.81 7.68
C LEU A 233 -31.26 21.90 6.56
N SER A 234 -31.37 22.90 5.68
CA SER A 234 -30.35 23.18 4.66
C SER A 234 -29.02 23.61 5.28
N ASP A 235 -29.06 24.44 6.32
CA ASP A 235 -27.86 24.91 7.02
C ASP A 235 -27.14 23.77 7.75
N ILE A 236 -27.89 22.82 8.30
CA ILE A 236 -27.36 21.59 8.88
C ILE A 236 -26.64 20.78 7.81
N ARG A 237 -27.28 20.58 6.64
CA ARG A 237 -26.69 19.82 5.53
C ARG A 237 -25.38 20.45 5.04
N LEU A 238 -25.38 21.76 4.81
CA LEU A 238 -24.18 22.47 4.36
C LEU A 238 -23.03 22.28 5.36
N ARG A 239 -23.32 22.40 6.66
CA ARG A 239 -22.31 22.23 7.71
C ARG A 239 -21.77 20.80 7.77
N CYS A 240 -22.61 19.80 7.52
CA CYS A 240 -22.17 18.41 7.41
C CYS A 240 -21.27 18.18 6.20
N GLU A 241 -21.57 18.78 5.04
CA GLU A 241 -20.74 18.69 3.85
C GLU A 241 -19.35 19.31 4.08
N GLU A 242 -19.26 20.45 4.77
CA GLU A 242 -18.00 21.05 5.19
C GLU A 242 -17.19 20.15 6.13
N LEU A 243 -17.83 19.55 7.14
CA LEU A 243 -17.19 18.63 8.07
C LEU A 243 -16.68 17.35 7.39
N ILE A 244 -17.44 16.81 6.43
CA ILE A 244 -17.00 15.69 5.59
C ILE A 244 -15.76 16.10 4.80
N GLY A 245 -15.78 17.28 4.16
CA GLY A 245 -14.64 17.81 3.42
C GLY A 245 -13.37 17.92 4.28
N LEU A 246 -13.50 18.44 5.50
CA LEU A 246 -12.38 18.58 6.43
C LEU A 246 -11.82 17.23 6.91
N ARG A 247 -12.68 16.24 7.15
CA ARG A 247 -12.23 14.89 7.51
C ARG A 247 -11.57 14.17 6.35
N ILE A 248 -12.10 14.31 5.13
CA ILE A 248 -11.46 13.78 3.93
C ILE A 248 -10.07 14.38 3.76
N ASP A 249 -9.92 15.70 3.88
CA ASP A 249 -8.61 16.37 3.80
C ASP A 249 -7.65 15.85 4.89
N THR A 250 -8.12 15.70 6.13
CA THR A 250 -7.30 15.14 7.23
C THR A 250 -6.86 13.70 6.94
N LEU A 251 -7.76 12.87 6.39
CA LEU A 251 -7.47 11.48 6.05
C LEU A 251 -6.49 11.39 4.88
N VAL A 252 -6.65 12.22 3.84
CA VAL A 252 -5.74 12.29 2.69
C VAL A 252 -4.34 12.69 3.16
N ARG A 253 -4.21 13.75 3.97
CA ARG A 253 -2.91 14.15 4.55
C ARG A 253 -2.31 13.04 5.42
N GLY A 254 -3.11 12.35 6.22
CA GLY A 254 -2.66 11.21 7.01
C GLY A 254 -2.14 10.05 6.16
N MET A 255 -2.82 9.76 5.03
CA MET A 255 -2.37 8.77 4.05
C MET A 255 -1.05 9.17 3.39
N ASP A 256 -0.88 10.45 3.02
CA ASP A 256 0.37 10.93 2.40
C ASP A 256 1.55 10.84 3.36
N VAL A 257 1.35 11.17 4.63
CA VAL A 257 2.38 11.00 5.68
C VAL A 257 2.74 9.52 5.84
N LEU A 258 1.73 8.64 5.91
CA LEU A 258 1.97 7.20 6.07
C LEU A 258 2.70 6.61 4.86
N LYS A 259 2.32 7.03 3.64
CA LYS A 259 2.98 6.65 2.40
C LYS A 259 4.45 7.08 2.41
N THR A 260 4.72 8.33 2.74
CA THR A 260 6.08 8.86 2.85
C THR A 260 6.92 8.09 3.87
N HIS A 261 6.32 7.75 5.02
CA HIS A 261 7.01 6.96 6.05
C HIS A 261 7.34 5.54 5.58
N ASN A 262 6.42 4.89 4.86
CA ASN A 262 6.65 3.57 4.28
C ASN A 262 7.76 3.60 3.21
N GLU A 263 7.81 4.63 2.37
CA GLU A 263 8.88 4.82 1.38
C GLU A 263 10.25 4.96 2.06
N VAL A 264 10.34 5.74 3.15
CA VAL A 264 11.57 5.88 3.95
C VAL A 264 11.99 4.58 4.62
N LEU A 265 11.04 3.81 5.16
CA LEU A 265 11.32 2.51 5.77
C LEU A 265 11.82 1.48 4.77
N LEU A 266 11.23 1.45 3.56
CA LEU A 266 11.70 0.58 2.47
C LEU A 266 13.13 0.93 2.05
N ALA A 267 13.43 2.23 1.88
CA ALA A 267 14.79 2.66 1.55
C ALA A 267 15.82 2.25 2.61
N ARG A 268 15.47 2.37 3.91
CA ARG A 268 16.34 1.92 5.01
C ARG A 268 16.52 0.40 5.05
N LEU A 269 15.48 -0.36 4.71
CA LEU A 269 15.58 -1.82 4.63
C LEU A 269 16.52 -2.24 3.49
N ASP A 270 16.43 -1.58 2.34
CA ASP A 270 17.33 -1.83 1.21
C ASP A 270 18.79 -1.49 1.57
N GLU A 271 19.03 -0.36 2.25
CA GLU A 271 20.35 0.04 2.75
C GLU A 271 20.94 -0.99 3.71
N LEU A 272 20.18 -1.40 4.74
CA LEU A 272 20.62 -2.42 5.70
C LEU A 272 20.89 -3.78 5.04
N GLN A 273 20.07 -4.17 4.05
CA GLN A 273 20.28 -5.40 3.30
C GLN A 273 21.55 -5.31 2.45
N GLN A 274 21.84 -4.15 1.87
CA GLN A 274 23.07 -3.91 1.10
C GLN A 274 24.32 -3.94 1.99
N ASP A 275 24.26 -3.33 3.17
CA ASP A 275 25.36 -3.34 4.15
C ASP A 275 25.64 -4.76 4.65
N GLN A 276 24.60 -5.52 4.99
CA GLN A 276 24.75 -6.90 5.43
C GLN A 276 25.37 -7.79 4.34
N THR A 277 24.90 -7.67 3.10
CA THR A 277 25.44 -8.46 1.98
C THR A 277 26.88 -8.09 1.66
N THR A 278 27.24 -6.82 1.80
CA THR A 278 28.64 -6.37 1.65
C THR A 278 29.52 -6.94 2.76
N ALA A 279 29.05 -6.94 4.01
CA ALA A 279 29.78 -7.54 5.12
C ALA A 279 30.04 -9.04 4.92
N HIS A 280 29.06 -9.80 4.43
CA HIS A 280 29.23 -11.22 4.11
C HIS A 280 30.33 -11.46 3.06
N VAL A 281 30.38 -10.62 2.01
CA VAL A 281 31.42 -10.77 0.97
C VAL A 281 32.81 -10.41 1.50
N LEU A 282 32.91 -9.38 2.34
CA LEU A 282 34.17 -9.01 3.00
C LEU A 282 34.67 -10.12 3.95
N GLU A 283 33.77 -10.79 4.66
CA GLU A 283 34.12 -11.95 5.47
C GLU A 283 34.65 -13.11 4.61
N ILE A 284 33.97 -13.41 3.49
CA ILE A 284 34.43 -14.44 2.56
C ILE A 284 35.82 -14.09 2.00
N GLN A 285 36.02 -12.81 1.65
CA GLN A 285 37.27 -12.29 1.13
C GLN A 285 38.43 -12.46 2.13
N ASP A 286 38.20 -12.22 3.42
CA ASP A 286 39.19 -12.41 4.48
C ASP A 286 39.59 -13.88 4.62
N VAL A 287 38.60 -14.79 4.65
CA VAL A 287 38.86 -16.24 4.78
C VAL A 287 39.58 -16.83 3.55
N LEU A 288 39.39 -16.24 2.36
CA LEU A 288 40.11 -16.64 1.14
C LEU A 288 41.54 -16.10 1.04
N ASP A 289 42.02 -15.33 2.03
CA ASP A 289 43.30 -14.61 1.97
C ASP A 289 43.37 -13.65 0.77
N LEU A 290 42.23 -13.02 0.46
CA LEU A 290 42.07 -12.07 -0.64
C LEU A 290 41.76 -10.66 -0.12
N ALA A 291 42.14 -10.32 1.12
CA ALA A 291 41.84 -9.03 1.76
C ALA A 291 42.31 -7.80 0.95
N SER A 292 43.34 -7.94 0.12
CA SER A 292 43.82 -6.87 -0.77
C SER A 292 43.12 -6.82 -2.14
N TRP A 293 42.22 -7.76 -2.44
CA TRP A 293 41.50 -7.79 -3.71
C TRP A 293 40.30 -6.83 -3.66
N THR A 294 40.15 -5.98 -4.66
CA THR A 294 38.93 -5.17 -4.84
C THR A 294 38.51 -5.24 -6.30
N PRO A 295 37.22 -5.04 -6.63
CA PRO A 295 36.76 -4.92 -8.01
C PRO A 295 37.51 -3.83 -8.78
N GLU A 296 37.83 -2.71 -8.13
CA GLU A 296 38.55 -1.58 -8.69
C GLU A 296 40.00 -1.94 -9.02
N ASP A 297 40.70 -2.57 -8.08
CA ASP A 297 42.08 -3.04 -8.30
C ASP A 297 42.13 -4.13 -9.36
N HIS A 298 41.13 -5.02 -9.40
CA HIS A 298 41.02 -6.03 -10.44
C HIS A 298 40.81 -5.38 -11.82
N HIS A 299 39.91 -4.42 -11.94
CA HIS A 299 39.69 -3.68 -13.19
C HIS A 299 40.95 -2.92 -13.64
N LYS A 300 41.67 -2.31 -12.69
CA LYS A 300 42.95 -1.66 -12.96
C LYS A 300 44.00 -2.65 -13.49
N LYS A 301 44.13 -3.83 -12.87
CA LYS A 301 45.03 -4.90 -13.36
C LYS A 301 44.65 -5.38 -14.75
N LEU A 302 43.36 -5.53 -15.05
CA LEU A 302 42.88 -5.88 -16.39
C LEU A 302 43.22 -4.79 -17.42
N ALA A 303 43.08 -3.51 -17.06
CA ALA A 303 43.44 -2.39 -17.92
C ALA A 303 44.95 -2.33 -18.18
N GLU A 304 45.78 -2.51 -17.14
CA GLU A 304 47.23 -2.60 -17.27
C GLU A 304 47.66 -3.77 -18.16
N TYR A 305 47.03 -4.94 -17.99
CA TYR A 305 47.24 -6.08 -18.86
C TYR A 305 46.86 -5.79 -20.32
N LYS A 306 45.70 -5.17 -20.55
CA LYS A 306 45.25 -4.75 -21.88
C LYS A 306 46.25 -3.78 -22.53
N SER A 307 46.79 -2.83 -21.75
CA SER A 307 47.83 -1.91 -22.23
C SER A 307 49.13 -2.63 -22.62
N ARG A 308 49.55 -3.66 -21.85
CA ARG A 308 50.71 -4.50 -22.21
C ARG A 308 50.48 -5.24 -23.52
N LEU A 309 49.31 -5.85 -23.70
CA LEU A 309 48.95 -6.52 -24.96
C LEU A 309 48.99 -5.56 -26.15
N LEU A 310 48.37 -4.38 -26.03
CA LEU A 310 48.35 -3.38 -27.11
C LEU A 310 49.75 -2.89 -27.47
N TYR A 311 50.65 -2.78 -26.50
CA TYR A 311 52.04 -2.41 -26.74
C TYR A 311 52.74 -3.47 -27.60
N GLU A 312 52.65 -4.76 -27.23
CA GLU A 312 53.23 -5.86 -28.02
C GLU A 312 52.63 -5.93 -29.44
N GLN A 313 51.31 -5.76 -29.56
CA GLN A 313 50.64 -5.73 -30.87
C GLN A 313 51.13 -4.59 -31.77
N HIS A 314 51.49 -3.44 -31.18
CA HIS A 314 52.00 -2.30 -31.93
C HIS A 314 53.39 -2.57 -32.51
N GLU A 315 54.27 -3.25 -31.77
CA GLU A 315 55.60 -3.64 -32.25
C GLU A 315 55.55 -4.67 -33.39
N GLU A 316 54.48 -5.46 -33.46
CA GLU A 316 54.26 -6.50 -34.48
C GLU A 316 53.47 -6.02 -35.71
N LEU A 317 53.00 -4.77 -35.70
CA LEU A 317 52.04 -4.26 -36.67
C LEU A 317 52.58 -4.32 -38.10
N GLY A 318 51.78 -4.90 -39.00
CA GLY A 318 52.12 -5.00 -40.43
C GLY A 318 53.10 -6.12 -40.78
N ILE A 319 53.53 -6.93 -39.81
CA ILE A 319 54.43 -8.08 -40.01
C ILE A 319 53.69 -9.39 -39.71
N TYR A 320 52.98 -9.45 -38.58
CA TYR A 320 52.32 -10.66 -38.12
C TYR A 320 50.81 -10.46 -37.97
N GLN A 321 50.06 -11.56 -38.15
CA GLN A 321 48.62 -11.57 -37.90
C GLN A 321 48.33 -11.14 -36.46
N GLN A 322 47.32 -10.28 -36.30
CA GLN A 322 46.91 -9.74 -35.01
C GLN A 322 45.50 -10.20 -34.69
N MET A 323 45.28 -10.64 -33.46
CA MET A 323 43.94 -10.97 -32.97
C MET A 323 43.15 -9.68 -32.73
N THR A 324 42.63 -9.10 -33.81
CA THR A 324 41.87 -7.84 -33.86
C THR A 324 40.78 -7.93 -34.92
N GLY A 325 39.69 -7.18 -34.75
CA GLY A 325 38.64 -6.98 -35.77
C GLY A 325 38.24 -8.25 -36.52
N HIS A 326 38.73 -8.39 -37.75
CA HIS A 326 38.41 -9.49 -38.65
C HIS A 326 38.75 -10.88 -38.09
N GLU A 327 39.94 -11.07 -37.49
CA GLU A 327 40.32 -12.39 -36.94
C GLU A 327 39.46 -12.77 -35.73
N MET A 328 39.06 -11.78 -34.92
CA MET A 328 38.10 -12.01 -33.82
C MET A 328 36.73 -12.43 -34.36
N GLU A 329 36.26 -11.81 -35.45
CA GLU A 329 34.98 -12.17 -36.09
C GLU A 329 35.03 -13.57 -36.72
N LYS A 330 36.12 -13.90 -37.40
CA LYS A 330 36.37 -15.22 -37.95
C LYS A 330 36.35 -16.29 -36.86
N LEU A 331 37.02 -16.05 -35.73
CA LEU A 331 37.01 -16.96 -34.59
C LEU A 331 35.60 -17.13 -34.00
N ARG A 332 34.84 -16.04 -33.84
CA ARG A 332 33.44 -16.09 -33.41
C ARG A 332 32.53 -16.84 -34.38
N GLY A 333 32.89 -16.89 -35.66
CA GLY A 333 32.17 -17.62 -36.70
C GLY A 333 32.45 -19.12 -36.74
N THR A 334 33.39 -19.63 -35.95
CA THR A 334 33.69 -21.07 -35.91
C THR A 334 32.57 -21.86 -35.23
N ASP A 335 32.33 -23.09 -35.68
CA ASP A 335 31.31 -23.98 -35.10
C ASP A 335 31.55 -24.21 -33.60
N ALA A 336 32.82 -24.34 -33.19
CA ALA A 336 33.22 -24.49 -31.80
C ALA A 336 32.79 -23.28 -30.94
N PHE A 337 33.01 -22.06 -31.42
CA PHE A 337 32.57 -20.86 -30.70
C PHE A 337 31.05 -20.72 -30.71
N VAL A 338 30.38 -20.98 -31.83
CA VAL A 338 28.91 -20.88 -31.95
C VAL A 338 28.21 -21.87 -31.03
N ASP A 339 28.70 -23.11 -30.94
CA ASP A 339 28.15 -24.11 -30.03
C ASP A 339 28.44 -23.75 -28.56
N TRP A 340 29.67 -23.33 -28.25
CA TRP A 340 30.03 -22.84 -26.92
C TRP A 340 29.19 -21.63 -26.50
N ALA A 341 28.92 -20.68 -27.38
CA ALA A 341 28.16 -19.46 -27.07
C ALA A 341 26.65 -19.70 -26.90
N ARG A 342 26.13 -20.91 -27.18
CA ARG A 342 24.70 -21.22 -27.06
C ARG A 342 24.21 -21.05 -25.60
N PRO A 343 23.23 -20.17 -25.31
CA PRO A 343 22.85 -19.88 -23.91
C PRO A 343 22.27 -21.06 -23.11
N SER A 344 21.76 -22.09 -23.80
CA SER A 344 20.99 -23.20 -23.22
C SER A 344 21.82 -24.43 -22.83
N SER A 345 23.14 -24.32 -22.82
CA SER A 345 24.04 -25.43 -22.46
C SER A 345 25.19 -24.92 -21.61
N SER A 346 25.81 -25.81 -20.82
CA SER A 346 27.13 -25.54 -20.26
C SER A 346 28.20 -25.99 -21.26
N GLY A 347 29.37 -25.36 -21.27
CA GLY A 347 30.45 -25.75 -22.17
C GLY A 347 31.78 -25.09 -21.88
N VAL A 348 32.85 -25.74 -22.35
CA VAL A 348 34.23 -25.26 -22.27
C VAL A 348 34.79 -25.06 -23.68
N LEU A 349 35.39 -23.91 -23.93
CA LEU A 349 36.13 -23.62 -25.15
C LEU A 349 37.59 -23.34 -24.78
N ILE A 350 38.50 -24.16 -25.31
CA ILE A 350 39.93 -24.01 -25.16
C ILE A 350 40.51 -23.46 -26.45
N LEU A 351 41.11 -22.27 -26.37
CA LEU A 351 41.79 -21.61 -27.47
C LEU A 351 43.29 -21.73 -27.25
N ARG A 352 43.93 -22.58 -28.05
CA ARG A 352 45.37 -22.79 -28.00
C ARG A 352 46.07 -21.93 -29.04
N GLY A 353 46.74 -20.89 -28.58
CA GLY A 353 47.50 -19.97 -29.42
C GLY A 353 48.95 -20.37 -29.53
N ILE A 354 49.44 -20.53 -30.76
CA ILE A 354 50.85 -20.74 -31.08
C ILE A 354 51.40 -19.43 -31.63
N ASN A 355 52.21 -18.73 -30.83
CA ASN A 355 52.93 -17.53 -31.30
C ASN A 355 53.90 -17.92 -32.43
N ASN A 356 54.22 -16.96 -33.31
CA ASN A 356 55.18 -17.19 -34.37
C ASN A 356 56.57 -17.48 -33.80
N GLU A 357 57.29 -18.45 -34.36
CA GLU A 357 58.60 -18.88 -33.83
C GLU A 357 59.63 -17.74 -33.78
N ASN A 358 59.53 -16.77 -34.69
CA ASN A 358 60.41 -15.60 -34.74
C ASN A 358 60.13 -14.57 -33.62
N LEU A 359 59.03 -14.72 -32.87
CA LEU A 359 58.64 -13.86 -31.75
C LEU A 359 58.88 -14.50 -30.39
N ASN A 360 59.27 -15.78 -30.34
CA ASN A 360 59.32 -16.55 -29.09
C ASN A 360 60.28 -15.98 -28.03
N GLU A 361 61.29 -15.19 -28.41
CA GLU A 361 62.22 -14.58 -27.46
C GLU A 361 61.76 -13.21 -26.91
N SER A 362 60.91 -12.48 -27.65
CA SER A 362 60.49 -11.12 -27.28
C SER A 362 59.04 -11.04 -26.78
N LYS A 363 58.18 -11.98 -27.18
CA LYS A 363 56.74 -11.92 -26.89
C LYS A 363 56.39 -12.72 -25.65
N ILE A 364 55.93 -12.02 -24.62
CA ILE A 364 55.58 -12.61 -23.32
C ILE A 364 54.14 -13.16 -23.35
N HIS A 365 53.24 -12.52 -24.11
CA HIS A 365 51.82 -12.85 -24.13
C HIS A 365 51.41 -13.75 -25.30
N ASN A 366 50.32 -14.48 -25.12
CA ASN A 366 49.73 -15.27 -26.20
C ASN A 366 49.03 -14.32 -27.18
N TRP A 367 49.24 -14.48 -28.47
CA TRP A 367 48.59 -13.65 -29.49
C TRP A 367 47.05 -13.72 -29.48
N LEU A 368 46.46 -14.75 -28.86
CA LEU A 368 45.01 -14.90 -28.66
C LEU A 368 44.48 -14.20 -27.40
N SER A 369 45.33 -13.79 -26.45
CA SER A 369 44.94 -13.10 -25.22
C SER A 369 44.00 -11.89 -25.43
N PRO A 370 44.17 -11.06 -26.48
CA PRO A 370 43.23 -9.96 -26.78
C PRO A 370 41.78 -10.43 -26.98
N PHE A 371 41.57 -11.65 -27.48
CA PHE A 371 40.23 -12.21 -27.66
C PHE A 371 39.55 -12.50 -26.33
N ALA A 372 40.26 -13.01 -25.33
CA ALA A 372 39.69 -13.24 -24.00
C ALA A 372 39.13 -11.95 -23.38
N LEU A 373 39.89 -10.86 -23.49
CA LEU A 373 39.47 -9.54 -23.00
C LEU A 373 38.31 -8.96 -23.82
N ASP A 374 38.32 -9.15 -25.14
CA ASP A 374 37.22 -8.72 -26.00
C ASP A 374 35.93 -9.50 -25.70
N ILE A 375 35.99 -10.80 -25.39
CA ILE A 375 34.84 -11.56 -24.92
C ILE A 375 34.35 -11.08 -23.56
N ALA A 376 35.26 -10.75 -22.62
CA ALA A 376 34.88 -10.15 -21.35
C ALA A 376 34.15 -8.80 -21.54
N ASP A 377 34.71 -7.93 -22.38
CA ASP A 377 34.12 -6.63 -22.76
C ASP A 377 32.76 -6.82 -23.45
N TRP A 378 32.63 -7.85 -24.31
CA TRP A 378 31.40 -8.18 -25.03
C TRP A 378 30.28 -8.62 -24.09
N ILE A 379 30.57 -9.49 -23.12
CA ILE A 379 29.62 -9.94 -22.09
C ILE A 379 29.18 -8.75 -21.25
N HIS A 380 30.12 -7.91 -20.81
CA HIS A 380 29.81 -6.75 -19.99
C HIS A 380 28.88 -5.74 -20.71
N LYS A 381 29.09 -5.51 -22.02
CA LYS A 381 28.35 -4.49 -22.79
C LYS A 381 26.99 -4.95 -23.33
N ARG A 382 26.86 -6.17 -23.85
CA ARG A 382 25.62 -6.58 -24.57
C ARG A 382 24.53 -7.08 -23.66
N ASN A 383 24.88 -7.82 -22.62
CA ASN A 383 23.93 -8.36 -21.66
C ASN A 383 24.71 -8.70 -20.39
N PRO A 384 24.64 -7.87 -19.33
CA PRO A 384 25.47 -7.99 -18.14
C PRO A 384 25.15 -9.30 -17.41
N SER A 385 25.73 -10.37 -17.91
CA SER A 385 25.63 -11.72 -17.39
C SER A 385 26.73 -11.87 -16.34
N PRO A 386 26.52 -12.72 -15.32
CA PRO A 386 27.56 -12.99 -14.34
C PRO A 386 28.81 -13.46 -15.04
N ASN A 387 29.93 -12.78 -14.80
CA ASN A 387 31.20 -13.15 -15.39
C ASN A 387 32.35 -12.96 -14.41
N ALA A 388 33.38 -13.77 -14.57
CA ALA A 388 34.64 -13.65 -13.86
C ALA A 388 35.79 -13.81 -14.83
N VAL A 389 36.82 -12.99 -14.67
CA VAL A 389 38.01 -12.97 -15.51
C VAL A 389 39.25 -13.17 -14.63
N TYR A 390 40.15 -14.05 -15.05
CA TYR A 390 41.43 -14.22 -14.38
C TYR A 390 42.54 -14.40 -15.41
N ILE A 391 43.66 -13.71 -15.18
CA ILE A 391 44.85 -13.79 -16.03
C ILE A 391 45.94 -14.45 -15.21
N PHE A 392 46.49 -15.54 -15.72
CA PHE A 392 47.66 -16.18 -15.13
C PHE A 392 48.91 -15.42 -15.57
N ASP A 393 49.51 -14.66 -14.64
CA ASP A 393 50.76 -13.95 -14.90
C ASP A 393 51.97 -14.85 -14.60
N SER A 394 52.90 -14.91 -15.56
CA SER A 394 54.17 -15.63 -15.46
C SER A 394 55.03 -15.19 -14.26
N ALA A 395 54.88 -13.95 -13.79
CA ALA A 395 55.68 -13.41 -12.69
C ALA A 395 55.28 -13.93 -11.29
N ASP A 396 54.10 -14.53 -11.15
CA ASP A 396 53.44 -14.74 -9.85
C ASP A 396 53.19 -16.22 -9.51
N HIS A 397 53.95 -17.15 -10.14
CA HIS A 397 53.81 -18.60 -9.95
C HIS A 397 52.35 -19.03 -9.80
N ALA A 398 51.55 -18.71 -10.82
CA ALA A 398 50.10 -18.70 -10.72
C ALA A 398 49.54 -20.12 -10.45
N SER A 399 49.02 -20.33 -9.24
CA SER A 399 48.38 -21.59 -8.82
C SER A 399 46.85 -21.49 -8.83
N ILE A 400 46.20 -22.65 -8.97
CA ILE A 400 44.74 -22.78 -8.85
C ILE A 400 44.20 -22.30 -7.51
N PHE A 401 45.02 -22.38 -6.44
CA PHE A 401 44.64 -21.95 -5.09
C PHE A 401 44.56 -20.42 -4.94
N LYS A 402 45.00 -19.67 -5.95
CA LYS A 402 44.80 -18.22 -6.06
C LYS A 402 43.77 -17.88 -7.13
N ALA A 403 43.88 -18.53 -8.29
CA ALA A 403 43.03 -18.27 -9.44
C ALA A 403 41.54 -18.57 -9.17
N ILE A 404 41.23 -19.79 -8.70
CA ILE A 404 39.84 -20.20 -8.49
C ILE A 404 39.18 -19.39 -7.36
N PRO A 405 39.78 -19.19 -6.17
CA PRO A 405 39.20 -18.30 -5.17
C PRO A 405 38.92 -16.89 -5.67
N THR A 406 39.82 -16.33 -6.48
CA THR A 406 39.62 -15.00 -7.09
C THR A 406 38.43 -14.99 -8.05
N VAL A 407 38.28 -16.03 -8.88
CA VAL A 407 37.13 -16.22 -9.77
C VAL A 407 35.83 -16.36 -8.98
N LEU A 408 35.83 -17.19 -7.94
CA LEU A 408 34.66 -17.40 -7.09
C LEU A 408 34.25 -16.11 -6.36
N LEU A 409 35.21 -15.33 -5.87
CA LEU A 409 34.95 -14.04 -5.24
C LEU A 409 34.34 -13.03 -6.21
N GLN A 410 34.82 -12.97 -7.46
CA GLN A 410 34.21 -12.13 -8.51
C GLN A 410 32.74 -12.50 -8.75
N LEU A 411 32.44 -13.80 -8.84
CA LEU A 411 31.07 -14.29 -9.01
C LEU A 411 30.20 -13.94 -7.79
N LEU A 412 30.68 -14.19 -6.58
CA LEU A 412 29.98 -13.82 -5.34
C LEU A 412 29.71 -12.32 -5.25
N TRP A 413 30.65 -11.47 -5.69
CA TRP A 413 30.45 -10.03 -5.76
C TRP A 413 29.30 -9.66 -6.70
N PHE A 414 29.20 -10.33 -7.85
CA PHE A 414 28.12 -10.13 -8.81
C PHE A 414 26.75 -10.53 -8.23
N GLN A 415 26.69 -11.61 -7.46
CA GLN A 415 25.46 -12.10 -6.80
C GLN A 415 25.35 -11.69 -5.33
N ARG A 416 26.03 -10.63 -4.89
CA ARG A 416 25.95 -10.16 -3.50
C ARG A 416 24.52 -10.01 -2.95
N PRO A 417 23.49 -9.57 -3.71
CA PRO A 417 22.14 -9.44 -3.16
C PRO A 417 21.53 -10.78 -2.72
N LYS A 418 21.98 -11.90 -3.31
CA LYS A 418 21.52 -13.26 -2.97
C LYS A 418 22.19 -13.84 -1.73
N LEU A 419 23.31 -13.26 -1.28
CA LEU A 419 23.99 -13.65 -0.04
C LEU A 419 23.26 -13.14 1.22
N GLY A 420 22.17 -12.38 1.06
CA GLY A 420 21.38 -11.85 2.17
C GLY A 420 20.44 -12.89 2.81
N SER A 421 19.77 -12.48 3.89
CA SER A 421 18.93 -13.29 4.78
C SER A 421 17.77 -14.07 4.15
N LYS A 422 17.48 -13.86 2.86
CA LYS A 422 16.46 -14.59 2.10
C LYS A 422 16.98 -15.92 1.50
N SER A 423 18.29 -16.16 1.46
CA SER A 423 18.82 -17.47 1.06
C SER A 423 18.84 -18.41 2.26
N LYS A 424 17.76 -19.21 2.40
CA LYS A 424 17.66 -20.23 3.46
C LYS A 424 18.81 -21.24 3.32
N GLY A 425 19.82 -21.15 4.18
CA GLY A 425 20.89 -22.15 4.32
C GLY A 425 22.03 -22.09 3.29
N HIS A 426 21.91 -21.34 2.18
CA HIS A 426 22.99 -21.29 1.18
C HIS A 426 24.24 -20.59 1.70
N TYR A 427 24.09 -19.48 2.43
CA TYR A 427 25.24 -18.79 3.03
C TYR A 427 25.93 -19.66 4.09
N GLU A 428 25.18 -20.38 4.92
CA GLU A 428 25.74 -21.30 5.93
C GLU A 428 26.51 -22.45 5.28
N ALA A 429 25.96 -23.06 4.22
CA ALA A 429 26.64 -24.11 3.47
C ALA A 429 27.90 -23.59 2.75
N LEU A 430 27.83 -22.38 2.19
CA LEU A 430 28.98 -21.70 1.58
C LEU A 430 30.08 -21.45 2.61
N MET A 431 29.74 -20.88 3.78
CA MET A 431 30.70 -20.62 4.85
C MET A 431 31.31 -21.91 5.40
N ALA A 432 30.52 -22.99 5.52
CA ALA A 432 31.04 -24.30 5.92
C ALA A 432 32.08 -24.84 4.92
N ALA A 433 31.78 -24.79 3.61
CA ALA A 433 32.72 -25.21 2.57
C ALA A 433 33.96 -24.30 2.51
N LEU A 434 33.78 -23.01 2.75
CA LEU A 434 34.84 -22.01 2.80
C LEU A 434 35.81 -22.27 3.96
N HIS A 435 35.31 -22.47 5.17
CA HIS A 435 36.14 -22.81 6.32
C HIS A 435 36.83 -24.16 6.15
N GLN A 436 36.16 -25.14 5.54
CA GLN A 436 36.79 -26.42 5.20
C GLN A 436 38.01 -26.20 4.27
N TYR A 437 37.84 -25.40 3.20
CA TYR A 437 38.94 -25.06 2.30
C TYR A 437 40.08 -24.31 3.03
N ALA A 438 39.75 -23.29 3.82
CA ALA A 438 40.74 -22.48 4.53
C ALA A 438 41.52 -23.27 5.59
N SER A 439 40.90 -24.28 6.21
CA SER A 439 41.54 -25.11 7.23
C SER A 439 42.63 -26.05 6.69
N LEU A 440 42.63 -26.33 5.38
CA LEU A 440 43.54 -27.31 4.76
C LEU A 440 44.85 -26.63 4.30
N PRO A 441 46.01 -27.12 4.74
CA PRO A 441 47.30 -26.59 4.28
C PRO A 441 47.56 -26.97 2.82
N LEU A 442 48.38 -26.18 2.13
CA LEU A 442 48.78 -26.46 0.73
C LEU A 442 49.50 -27.81 0.57
N SER A 443 50.11 -28.35 1.64
CA SER A 443 50.74 -29.67 1.65
C SER A 443 49.76 -30.83 1.50
N GLN A 444 48.45 -30.61 1.71
CA GLN A 444 47.40 -31.59 1.47
C GLN A 444 46.74 -31.34 0.11
N GLY A 445 47.54 -31.35 -0.96
CA GLY A 445 47.14 -30.98 -2.33
C GLY A 445 45.78 -31.53 -2.75
N ASP A 446 45.61 -32.86 -2.77
CA ASP A 446 44.36 -33.51 -3.21
C ASP A 446 43.15 -33.12 -2.36
N GLY A 447 43.30 -33.10 -1.04
CA GLY A 447 42.24 -32.71 -0.12
C GLY A 447 41.83 -31.25 -0.30
N LYS A 448 42.80 -30.38 -0.53
CA LYS A 448 42.57 -28.95 -0.75
C LYS A 448 41.90 -28.68 -2.10
N VAL A 449 42.28 -29.42 -3.15
CA VAL A 449 41.61 -29.40 -4.47
C VAL A 449 40.15 -29.84 -4.35
N GLN A 450 39.86 -30.89 -3.59
CA GLN A 450 38.48 -31.34 -3.35
C GLN A 450 37.67 -30.30 -2.58
N ALA A 451 38.24 -29.69 -1.54
CA ALA A 451 37.58 -28.64 -0.79
C ALA A 451 37.31 -27.40 -1.65
N LEU A 452 38.26 -27.02 -2.52
CA LEU A 452 38.11 -25.94 -3.49
C LEU A 452 37.01 -26.22 -4.52
N GLY A 453 36.94 -27.45 -5.03
CA GLY A 453 35.84 -27.89 -5.90
C GLY A 453 34.48 -27.85 -5.21
N SER A 454 34.43 -28.25 -3.93
CA SER A 454 33.20 -28.19 -3.12
C SER A 454 32.75 -26.75 -2.87
N LEU A 455 33.71 -25.86 -2.58
CA LEU A 455 33.45 -24.42 -2.46
C LEU A 455 32.90 -23.85 -3.77
N ALA A 456 33.51 -24.19 -4.91
CA ALA A 456 33.03 -23.76 -6.21
C ALA A 456 31.56 -24.20 -6.46
N ALA A 457 31.24 -25.47 -6.17
CA ALA A 457 29.87 -25.97 -6.31
C ALA A 457 28.86 -25.18 -5.45
N GLN A 458 29.22 -24.82 -4.21
CA GLN A 458 28.36 -23.98 -3.35
C GLN A 458 28.15 -22.57 -3.93
N VAL A 459 29.18 -21.98 -4.53
CA VAL A 459 29.04 -20.68 -5.22
C VAL A 459 28.08 -20.79 -6.41
N PHE A 460 28.18 -21.85 -7.22
CA PHE A 460 27.26 -22.04 -8.36
C PHE A 460 25.83 -22.34 -7.94
N HIS A 461 25.60 -22.92 -6.77
CA HIS A 461 24.25 -23.11 -6.24
C HIS A 461 23.49 -21.79 -6.03
N ILE A 462 24.20 -20.67 -5.79
CA ILE A 462 23.59 -19.32 -5.70
C ILE A 462 22.99 -18.88 -7.05
N TYR A 463 23.47 -19.44 -8.15
CA TYR A 463 22.99 -19.18 -9.50
C TYR A 463 21.89 -20.17 -9.93
N GLU A 464 21.44 -21.07 -9.06
CA GLU A 464 20.37 -22.01 -9.42
C GLU A 464 19.09 -21.26 -9.79
N GLY A 465 18.45 -21.68 -10.88
CA GLY A 465 17.25 -21.05 -11.43
C GLY A 465 17.50 -19.78 -12.27
N GLU A 466 18.75 -19.34 -12.41
CA GLU A 466 19.10 -18.26 -13.34
C GLU A 466 18.91 -18.69 -14.80
N LYS A 467 18.32 -17.80 -15.60
CA LYS A 467 18.13 -18.04 -17.04
C LYS A 467 19.37 -17.70 -17.85
N GLN A 468 20.26 -16.86 -17.30
CA GLN A 468 21.46 -16.41 -17.98
C GLN A 468 22.65 -17.29 -17.61
N PRO A 469 23.53 -17.61 -18.58
CA PRO A 469 24.74 -18.36 -18.28
C PRO A 469 25.75 -17.55 -17.46
N VAL A 470 26.53 -18.25 -16.63
CA VAL A 470 27.68 -17.71 -15.90
C VAL A 470 28.93 -17.91 -16.75
N TYR A 471 29.68 -16.84 -16.99
CA TYR A 471 30.89 -16.87 -17.82
C TYR A 471 32.15 -16.87 -16.96
N ILE A 472 33.11 -17.73 -17.30
CA ILE A 472 34.43 -17.77 -16.68
C ILE A 472 35.46 -17.67 -17.79
N ILE A 473 36.29 -16.63 -17.74
CA ILE A 473 37.33 -16.39 -18.74
C ILE A 473 38.68 -16.48 -18.06
N LEU A 474 39.46 -17.49 -18.43
CA LEU A 474 40.80 -17.70 -17.91
C LEU A 474 41.80 -17.53 -19.06
N ASP A 475 42.66 -16.54 -18.93
CA ASP A 475 43.70 -16.25 -19.91
C ASP A 475 45.06 -16.73 -19.42
N ARG A 476 45.90 -17.19 -20.35
CA ARG A 476 47.23 -17.76 -20.10
C ARG A 476 47.26 -18.97 -19.17
N VAL A 477 46.27 -19.86 -19.25
CA VAL A 477 46.20 -21.04 -18.37
C VAL A 477 47.42 -21.97 -18.48
N ASP A 478 48.18 -21.88 -19.59
CA ASP A 478 49.49 -22.52 -19.76
C ASP A 478 50.52 -22.15 -18.68
N GLN A 479 50.38 -20.98 -18.05
CA GLN A 479 51.26 -20.50 -16.98
C GLN A 479 50.89 -21.07 -15.61
N CYS A 480 49.78 -21.80 -15.48
CA CYS A 480 49.44 -22.50 -14.26
C CYS A 480 50.33 -23.74 -14.07
N SER A 481 50.74 -24.09 -12.86
CA SER A 481 51.44 -25.37 -12.63
C SER A 481 50.49 -26.57 -12.50
N ASP A 482 49.23 -26.33 -12.13
CA ASP A 482 48.27 -27.36 -11.69
C ASP A 482 47.20 -27.62 -12.78
N HIS A 483 47.65 -27.91 -14.02
CA HIS A 483 46.76 -27.99 -15.20
C HIS A 483 45.64 -29.03 -15.05
N TYR A 484 45.97 -30.21 -14.51
CA TYR A 484 45.03 -31.32 -14.39
C TYR A 484 43.94 -31.00 -13.36
N GLU A 485 44.36 -30.48 -12.20
CA GLU A 485 43.49 -30.08 -11.10
C GLU A 485 42.58 -28.92 -11.51
N LEU A 486 43.11 -27.94 -12.25
CA LEU A 486 42.33 -26.84 -12.83
C LEU A 486 41.20 -27.39 -13.72
N MET A 487 41.55 -28.22 -14.70
CA MET A 487 40.60 -28.80 -15.64
C MET A 487 39.57 -29.70 -14.94
N ASN A 488 39.99 -30.45 -13.93
CA ASN A 488 39.09 -31.26 -13.12
C ASN A 488 38.07 -30.40 -12.35
N ILE A 489 38.50 -29.30 -11.73
CA ILE A 489 37.58 -28.36 -11.06
C ILE A 489 36.61 -27.74 -12.07
N LEU A 490 37.10 -27.17 -13.15
CA LEU A 490 36.28 -26.44 -14.12
C LEU A 490 35.24 -27.36 -14.81
N VAL A 491 35.66 -28.53 -15.28
CA VAL A 491 34.80 -29.44 -16.03
C VAL A 491 33.96 -30.30 -15.08
N ASN A 492 34.59 -31.02 -14.15
CA ASN A 492 33.87 -32.00 -13.35
C ASN A 492 33.11 -31.39 -12.17
N ARG A 493 33.63 -30.33 -11.53
CA ARG A 493 32.97 -29.71 -10.37
C ARG A 493 32.09 -28.53 -10.73
N MET A 494 32.57 -27.62 -11.56
CA MET A 494 31.78 -26.44 -11.92
C MET A 494 30.77 -26.81 -13.00
N MET A 495 31.23 -27.21 -14.19
CA MET A 495 30.34 -27.38 -15.35
C MET A 495 29.33 -28.53 -15.19
N ARG A 496 29.72 -29.68 -14.63
CA ARG A 496 28.87 -30.88 -14.57
C ARG A 496 27.99 -30.99 -13.33
N GLU A 497 28.45 -30.53 -12.18
CA GLU A 497 27.67 -30.61 -10.92
C GLU A 497 26.75 -29.40 -10.74
N SER A 498 26.97 -28.31 -11.47
CA SER A 498 26.10 -27.13 -11.45
C SER A 498 24.78 -27.37 -12.18
N THR A 499 23.69 -26.90 -11.59
CA THR A 499 22.37 -26.81 -12.21
C THR A 499 22.22 -25.60 -13.14
N SER A 500 23.15 -24.64 -13.04
CA SER A 500 23.20 -23.42 -13.87
C SER A 500 24.04 -23.64 -15.12
N PHE A 501 23.73 -22.91 -16.19
CA PHE A 501 24.53 -22.92 -17.42
C PHE A 501 25.85 -22.19 -17.22
N ILE A 502 26.98 -22.89 -17.39
CA ILE A 502 28.32 -22.32 -17.20
C ILE A 502 29.09 -22.34 -18.52
N LYS A 503 29.66 -21.20 -18.89
CA LYS A 503 30.46 -21.02 -20.11
C LYS A 503 31.90 -20.68 -19.72
N ILE A 504 32.81 -21.61 -20.00
CA ILE A 504 34.21 -21.45 -19.63
C ILE A 504 35.02 -21.23 -20.90
N LEU A 505 35.77 -20.13 -20.97
CA LEU A 505 36.73 -19.82 -22.03
C LEU A 505 38.14 -19.89 -21.45
N LEU A 506 38.98 -20.75 -22.02
CA LEU A 506 40.38 -20.90 -21.67
C LEU A 506 41.26 -20.45 -22.83
N VAL A 507 42.20 -19.54 -22.60
CA VAL A 507 43.24 -19.20 -23.58
C VAL A 507 44.57 -19.72 -23.07
N ALA A 508 45.26 -20.49 -23.91
CA ALA A 508 46.47 -21.19 -23.54
C ALA A 508 47.55 -21.13 -24.62
N GLY A 509 48.82 -21.09 -24.21
CA GLY A 509 50.01 -21.22 -25.05
C GLY A 509 50.30 -22.62 -25.58
N THR A 510 51.44 -22.74 -26.24
CA THR A 510 51.94 -23.99 -26.84
C THR A 510 52.16 -25.11 -25.84
N ASN A 511 52.49 -24.79 -24.59
CA ASN A 511 52.83 -25.75 -23.54
C ASN A 511 51.60 -26.39 -22.88
N TRP A 512 50.39 -25.96 -23.22
CA TRP A 512 49.16 -26.53 -22.68
C TRP A 512 48.91 -27.96 -23.22
N PRO A 513 48.58 -28.94 -22.36
CA PRO A 513 48.25 -30.30 -22.78
C PRO A 513 46.98 -30.36 -23.65
N THR A 514 46.88 -31.36 -24.53
CA THR A 514 45.69 -31.58 -25.36
C THR A 514 44.51 -32.12 -24.54
N LEU A 515 43.28 -32.04 -25.06
CA LEU A 515 42.10 -32.61 -24.38
C LEU A 515 42.21 -34.11 -24.07
N GLU A 516 42.95 -34.87 -24.86
CA GLU A 516 43.21 -36.29 -24.62
C GLU A 516 43.95 -36.54 -23.30
N TYR A 517 44.90 -35.66 -22.95
CA TYR A 517 45.65 -35.74 -21.70
C TYR A 517 44.73 -35.65 -20.47
N PHE A 518 43.70 -34.81 -20.56
CA PHE A 518 42.72 -34.64 -19.48
C PHE A 518 41.61 -35.71 -19.48
N GLY A 519 41.57 -36.61 -20.47
CA GLY A 519 40.51 -37.60 -20.62
C GLY A 519 39.18 -37.01 -21.09
N PHE A 520 39.21 -35.85 -21.76
CA PHE A 520 38.01 -35.09 -22.17
C PHE A 520 37.77 -35.05 -23.68
N GLY A 521 38.59 -35.74 -24.48
CA GLY A 521 38.52 -35.71 -25.95
C GLY A 521 37.20 -36.19 -26.58
N SER A 522 36.29 -36.78 -25.81
CA SER A 522 34.97 -37.26 -26.28
C SER A 522 33.77 -36.52 -25.67
N LEU A 523 33.99 -35.46 -24.88
CA LEU A 523 32.90 -34.70 -24.26
C LEU A 523 32.30 -33.71 -25.27
N GLU A 524 31.02 -33.89 -25.61
CA GLU A 524 30.29 -33.09 -26.63
C GLU A 524 30.24 -31.58 -26.39
N HIS A 525 30.61 -31.10 -25.20
CA HIS A 525 30.57 -29.68 -24.83
C HIS A 525 31.94 -29.11 -24.46
N VAL A 526 33.01 -29.81 -24.79
CA VAL A 526 34.39 -29.37 -24.57
C VAL A 526 35.07 -29.27 -25.94
N HIS A 527 35.34 -28.05 -26.38
CA HIS A 527 35.90 -27.76 -27.67
C HIS A 527 37.34 -27.27 -27.53
N GLU A 528 38.25 -27.73 -28.39
CA GLU A 528 39.62 -27.23 -28.51
C GLU A 528 39.85 -26.67 -29.92
N VAL A 529 40.31 -25.43 -30.01
CA VAL A 529 40.66 -24.76 -31.26
C VAL A 529 42.11 -24.31 -31.15
N THR A 530 42.96 -24.81 -32.05
CA THR A 530 44.37 -24.40 -32.13
C THR A 530 44.55 -23.41 -33.28
N LEU A 531 45.16 -22.26 -32.99
CA LEU A 531 45.44 -21.21 -33.97
C LEU A 531 46.93 -20.85 -33.91
N ARG A 532 47.56 -20.72 -35.08
CA ARG A 532 48.95 -20.29 -35.22
C ARG A 532 49.00 -18.86 -35.71
N GLN A 533 49.89 -18.06 -35.14
CA GLN A 533 50.17 -16.70 -35.60
C GLN A 533 51.08 -16.77 -36.82
N ASP A 534 50.53 -16.46 -37.99
CA ASP A 534 51.28 -16.44 -39.24
C ASP A 534 51.71 -15.02 -39.63
N PHE A 535 52.56 -14.91 -40.65
CA PHE A 535 52.89 -13.64 -41.29
C PHE A 535 51.66 -13.05 -41.96
N LEU A 536 51.59 -11.72 -42.03
CA LEU A 536 50.61 -11.07 -42.90
C LEU A 536 51.05 -11.27 -44.35
N ASP A 537 50.25 -11.96 -45.13
CA ASP A 537 50.48 -12.09 -46.56
C ASP A 537 50.19 -10.72 -47.21
N TYR A 538 51.18 -10.17 -47.92
CA TYR A 538 51.08 -8.85 -48.56
C TYR A 538 49.94 -8.74 -49.61
N ASN A 539 49.31 -9.87 -49.97
CA ASN A 539 48.23 -9.94 -50.93
C ASN A 539 46.81 -9.79 -50.31
N ASP A 540 46.70 -9.76 -48.98
CA ASP A 540 45.41 -9.71 -48.27
C ASP A 540 45.03 -8.30 -47.74
N TYR A 541 45.69 -7.24 -48.22
CA TYR A 541 45.38 -5.84 -47.91
C TYR A 541 44.59 -5.12 -49.02
#